data_AF-A0AAN4KQT1-F1
#
_entry.id   AF-A0AAN4KQT1-F1
#
_cell.length_a   1.000
_cell.length_b   1.000
_cell.length_c   1.000
_cell.angle_alpha   90.00
_cell.angle_beta   90.00
_cell.angle_gamma   90.00
#
_symmetry.space_group_name_H-M   'P 1'
#
loop_
_entity.id
_entity.type
_entity.pdbx_description
1 polymer ?
#
loop_
_entity_poly.entity_id
_entity_poly.type
_entity_poly.pdbx_seq_one_letter_code
_entity_poly.pdbx_strand_id
1 'polypeptide(L)' 'MANVVWQLPVKQSNTTNHDWTHPKAKYHAFVNDKSLCRKYSQSTSFFKTTIESSELRINEELACEKCLKKLDLSI' A
#
# COMPACT_ATOMS: atom_id res chain seq x y z
N MET A 1 10.44 5.61 14.69
CA MET A 1 9.19 5.25 13.98
C MET A 1 9.56 4.71 12.62
N ALA A 2 9.12 3.50 12.27
CA ALA A 2 9.26 3.05 10.89
C ALA A 2 8.38 3.94 10.01
N ASN A 3 8.93 4.47 8.91
CA ASN A 3 8.16 5.29 7.97
C ASN A 3 7.16 4.38 7.26
N VAL A 4 5.89 4.49 7.65
CA VAL A 4 4.78 3.78 7.00
C VAL A 4 4.39 4.56 5.76
N VAL A 5 4.36 3.88 4.60
CA VAL A 5 3.91 4.47 3.34
C VAL A 5 2.67 3.73 2.86
N TRP A 6 1.62 4.44 2.49
CA TRP A 6 0.43 3.84 1.91
C TRP A 6 0.49 3.90 0.39
N GLN A 7 0.47 2.74 -0.27
CA GLN A 7 0.54 2.67 -1.73
C GLN A 7 -0.43 1.64 -2.30
N LEU A 8 -0.84 1.85 -3.55
CA LEU A 8 -1.50 0.80 -4.31
C LEU A 8 -0.49 -0.29 -4.71
N PRO A 9 -0.88 -1.57 -4.64
CA PRO A 9 -0.04 -2.68 -5.04
C PRO A 9 0.12 -2.67 -6.56
N VAL A 10 1.37 -2.53 -7.01
CA VAL A 10 1.69 -2.52 -8.44
C VAL A 10 2.07 -3.91 -8.88
N LYS A 11 1.42 -4.39 -9.95
CA LYS A 11 1.79 -5.64 -10.63
C LYS A 11 2.71 -5.28 -11.79
N GLN A 12 3.96 -5.69 -11.68
CA GLN A 12 4.90 -5.63 -12.78
C GLN A 12 4.73 -6.86 -13.68
N SER A 13 4.87 -6.66 -14.98
CA SER A 13 4.88 -7.73 -15.96
C SER A 13 6.30 -7.97 -16.43
N ASN A 14 6.73 -9.23 -16.46
CA ASN A 14 8.04 -9.59 -17.01
C ASN A 14 8.07 -9.57 -18.55
N THR A 15 6.91 -9.39 -19.19
CA THR A 15 6.77 -9.44 -20.65
C THR A 15 6.35 -8.10 -21.27
N THR A 16 5.92 -7.14 -20.44
CA THR A 16 5.47 -5.83 -20.92
C THR A 16 6.05 -4.73 -20.05
N ASN A 17 6.48 -3.63 -20.66
CA ASN A 17 7.03 -2.45 -19.97
C ASN A 17 5.97 -1.60 -19.25
N HIS A 18 4.80 -2.18 -18.94
CA HIS A 18 3.69 -1.48 -18.30
C HIS A 18 3.48 -2.03 -16.89
N ASP A 19 3.66 -1.13 -15.92
CA ASP A 19 3.23 -1.32 -14.56
C ASP A 19 1.70 -1.23 -14.49
N TRP A 20 1.06 -2.19 -13.82
CA TRP A 20 -0.39 -2.24 -13.75
C TRP A 20 -0.89 -2.23 -12.31
N THR A 21 -1.85 -1.35 -12.04
CA THR A 21 -2.60 -1.33 -10.78
C THR A 21 -4.04 -1.72 -11.06
N HIS A 22 -4.57 -2.68 -10.31
CA HIS A 22 -5.96 -3.10 -10.48
C HIS A 22 -6.91 -1.92 -10.13
N PRO A 23 -7.94 -1.60 -10.93
CA PRO A 23 -8.81 -0.45 -10.68
C PRO A 23 -9.52 -0.47 -9.32
N LYS A 24 -9.84 -1.69 -8.83
CA LYS A 24 -10.41 -1.94 -7.49
C LYS A 24 -9.37 -2.26 -6.41
N ALA A 25 -8.09 -2.01 -6.65
CA ALA A 25 -7.07 -2.21 -5.64
C ALA A 25 -7.28 -1.24 -4.48
N LYS A 26 -6.95 -1.69 -3.28
CA LYS A 26 -6.95 -0.87 -2.07
C LYS A 26 -5.53 -0.45 -1.74
N TYR A 27 -5.37 0.64 -1.02
CA TYR A 27 -4.08 1.07 -0.50
C TYR A 27 -3.62 0.15 0.63
N HIS A 28 -2.35 -0.19 0.62
CA HIS A 28 -1.72 -1.00 1.65
C HIS A 28 -0.65 -0.18 2.37
N ALA A 29 -0.58 -0.32 3.70
CA ALA A 29 0.53 0.19 4.48
C ALA A 29 1.76 -0.70 4.25
N PHE A 30 2.86 -0.09 3.81
CA PHE A 30 4.15 -0.71 3.60
C PHE A 30 5.16 -0.20 4.63
N VAL A 31 5.98 -1.13 5.12
CA VAL A 31 7.15 -0.87 5.96
C VAL A 31 8.30 -1.70 5.40
N ASN A 32 9.43 -1.05 5.07
CA ASN A 32 10.57 -1.69 4.41
C ASN A 32 10.15 -2.52 3.19
N ASP A 33 9.39 -1.89 2.27
CA ASP A 33 8.91 -2.48 1.02
C ASP A 33 7.97 -3.68 1.17
N LYS A 34 7.51 -3.99 2.39
CA LYS A 34 6.58 -5.09 2.67
C LYS A 34 5.29 -4.57 3.27
N SER A 35 4.16 -5.05 2.75
CA SER A 35 2.87 -4.65 3.30
C SER A 35 2.63 -5.25 4.68
N LEU A 36 1.98 -4.52 5.58
CA LEU A 36 1.65 -5.00 6.92
C LEU A 36 0.75 -6.23 6.90
N CYS A 37 -0.13 -6.35 5.89
CA CYS A 37 -0.95 -7.54 5.67
C CYS A 37 -0.15 -8.73 5.11
N ARG A 38 1.15 -8.57 4.83
CA ARG A 38 2.10 -9.58 4.32
C ARG A 38 1.75 -10.16 2.95
N LYS A 39 0.86 -9.49 2.20
CA LYS A 39 0.40 -9.95 0.88
C LYS A 39 1.26 -9.40 -0.27
N TYR A 40 1.89 -8.25 -0.07
CA TYR A 40 2.59 -7.52 -1.13
C TYR A 40 4.00 -7.16 -0.68
N SER A 41 4.92 -7.21 -1.63
CA SER A 41 6.26 -6.68 -1.51
C SER A 41 6.52 -5.85 -2.77
N GLN A 42 6.91 -4.59 -2.64
CA GLN A 42 7.18 -3.71 -3.77
C GLN A 42 8.16 -2.61 -3.38
N SER A 43 8.94 -2.10 -4.34
CA SER A 43 9.80 -0.93 -4.09
C SER A 43 8.96 0.33 -3.91
N THR A 44 8.78 0.74 -2.65
CA THR A 44 7.96 1.90 -2.30
C THR A 44 8.58 3.24 -2.72
N SER A 45 9.90 3.25 -2.94
CA SER A 45 10.63 4.40 -3.47
C SER A 45 10.47 4.59 -4.99
N PHE A 46 10.17 3.50 -5.71
CA PHE A 46 10.05 3.50 -7.17
C PHE A 46 8.62 3.85 -7.61
N PHE A 47 7.61 3.20 -7.02
CA PHE A 47 6.22 3.41 -7.42
C PHE A 47 5.64 4.67 -6.78
N LYS A 48 5.14 5.59 -7.60
CA LYS A 48 4.47 6.83 -7.15
C LYS A 48 2.96 6.65 -7.04
N THR A 49 2.51 5.60 -6.36
CA THR A 49 1.09 5.30 -6.11
C THR A 49 0.67 5.62 -4.68
N THR A 50 1.32 6.60 -4.07
CA THR A 50 1.16 6.95 -2.65
C THR A 50 -0.12 7.74 -2.41
N ILE A 51 -0.72 7.54 -1.24
CA ILE A 51 -1.76 8.39 -0.68
C ILE A 51 -1.38 8.83 0.74
N GLU A 52 -1.80 10.03 1.13
CA GLU A 52 -1.64 10.53 2.48
C GLU A 52 -2.47 9.72 3.48
N SER A 53 -1.93 9.41 4.65
CA SER A 53 -2.69 8.68 5.69
C SER A 53 -3.92 9.43 6.17
N SER A 54 -3.89 10.76 6.12
CA SER A 54 -5.00 11.64 6.49
C SER A 54 -6.22 11.44 5.58
N GLU A 55 -5.99 11.22 4.28
CA GLU A 55 -7.06 10.93 3.32
C GLU A 55 -7.70 9.56 3.59
N LEU A 56 -6.89 8.57 3.96
CA LEU A 56 -7.38 7.24 4.32
C LEU A 56 -8.18 7.21 5.63
N ARG A 57 -7.94 8.15 6.56
CA ARG A 57 -8.77 8.29 7.77
C ARG A 57 -10.17 8.80 7.47
N ILE A 58 -10.30 9.64 6.45
CA ILE A 58 -11.59 10.15 5.99
C ILE A 58 -12.31 9.08 5.16
N ASN A 59 -11.55 8.27 4.41
CA ASN A 59 -12.09 7.29 3.48
C ASN A 59 -11.45 5.90 3.67
N GLU A 60 -11.75 5.27 4.80
CA GLU A 60 -11.13 3.99 5.21
C GLU A 60 -11.41 2.85 4.23
N GLU A 61 -12.47 2.93 3.42
CA GLU A 61 -12.81 1.91 2.44
C GLU A 61 -11.75 1.75 1.34
N LEU A 62 -10.99 2.82 1.07
CA LEU A 62 -9.87 2.83 0.13
C LEU A 62 -8.66 2.04 0.67
N ALA A 63 -8.57 1.85 1.99
CA ALA A 63 -7.45 1.16 2.63
C ALA A 63 -7.73 -0.33 2.83
N CYS A 64 -6.65 -1.11 2.86
CA CYS A 64 -6.71 -2.49 3.29
C CYS A 64 -7.03 -2.57 4.78
N GLU A 65 -8.20 -3.09 5.11
CA GLU A 65 -8.68 -3.29 6.48
C GLU A 65 -7.67 -4.01 7.38
N LYS A 66 -6.96 -5.03 6.86
CA LYS A 66 -5.91 -5.74 7.61
C LYS A 66 -4.70 -4.86 7.92
N CYS A 67 -4.36 -3.92 7.03
CA CYS A 67 -3.28 -2.98 7.28
C CYS A 67 -3.69 -1.93 8.30
N LEU A 68 -4.92 -1.38 8.20
CA LEU A 68 -5.48 -0.44 9.19
C LEU A 68 -5.46 -1.05 10.59
N LYS A 69 -6.08 -2.22 10.77
CA LYS A 69 -6.13 -2.93 12.05
C LYS A 69 -4.75 -3.16 12.68
N LYS A 70 -3.74 -3.47 11.86
CA LYS A 70 -2.37 -3.67 12.35
C LYS A 70 -1.70 -2.38 12.79
N LEU A 71 -2.01 -1.26 12.13
CA LEU A 71 -1.52 0.04 12.54
C LEU A 71 -2.14 0.46 13.87
N ASP A 72 -3.46 0.32 14.03
CA ASP A 72 -4.14 0.61 15.30
C ASP A 72 -3.63 -0.25 16.47
N LEU A 73 -3.34 -1.53 16.24
CA LEU A 73 -2.75 -2.43 17.25
C LEU A 73 -1.28 -2.15 17.58
N SER A 74 -0.63 -1.27 16.81
CA SER A 74 0.79 -0.90 16.99
C SER A 74 0.97 0.43 17.71
N ILE A 75 -0.13 1.07 18.16
CA ILE A 75 -0.17 2.34 18.89
C ILE A 75 -0.39 2.07 20.37
#